data_AF-A0A8T7CK20-F1
#
_entry.id   AF-A0A8T7CK20-F1
#
_cell.length_a   1.000
_cell.length_b   1.000
_cell.length_c   1.000
_cell.angle_alpha   90.00
_cell.angle_beta   90.00
_cell.angle_gamma   90.00
#
_symmetry.space_group_name_H-M   'P 1'
#
loop_
_entity.id
_entity.type
_entity.pdbx_description
1 polymer ?
#
loop_
_entity_poly.entity_id
_entity_poly.type
_entity_poly.pdbx_seq_one_letter_code
_entity_poly.pdbx_strand_id
1 'polypeptide(L)' 'MAKHCRIAVIQQPPVFLNLNASVERACALIHEASGQDADFIVFP' A
#
# COMPACT_ATOMS: atom_id res chain seq x y z
N MET A 1 -17.63 -19.28 11.58
CA MET A 1 -16.32 -19.21 10.89
C MET A 1 -15.80 -17.79 11.04
N ALA A 2 -14.52 -17.62 11.39
CA ALA A 2 -13.89 -16.28 11.44
C ALA A 2 -13.61 -15.79 10.01
N LYS A 3 -13.76 -14.49 9.74
CA LYS A 3 -13.33 -13.89 8.47
C LYS A 3 -11.80 -13.80 8.46
N HIS A 4 -11.18 -14.19 7.35
CA HIS A 4 -9.75 -13.96 7.09
C HIS A 4 -9.60 -12.62 6.36
N CYS A 5 -8.61 -11.83 6.74
CA CYS A 5 -8.27 -10.55 6.11
C CYS A 5 -6.75 -10.42 6.11
N ARG A 6 -6.15 -10.30 4.93
CA ARG A 6 -4.71 -10.15 4.74
C ARG A 6 -4.38 -8.66 4.60
N ILE A 7 -3.53 -8.16 5.48
CA ILE A 7 -3.21 -6.74 5.58
C ILE A 7 -1.77 -6.50 5.14
N ALA A 8 -1.58 -5.57 4.21
CA ALA A 8 -0.27 -5.05 3.82
C ALA A 8 0.05 -3.79 4.64
N VAL A 9 1.18 -3.83 5.35
CA VAL A 9 1.73 -2.68 6.10
C VAL A 9 2.92 -2.14 5.32
N ILE A 10 2.78 -0.94 4.78
CA ILE A 10 3.81 -0.35 3.94
C ILE A 10 4.81 0.41 4.80
N GLN A 11 6.09 0.02 4.74
CA GLN A 11 7.19 0.72 5.42
C GLN A 11 8.10 1.38 4.39
N GLN A 12 7.53 2.29 3.59
CA GLN A 12 8.26 3.06 2.60
C GLN A 12 7.89 4.54 2.73
N PRO A 13 8.87 5.47 2.69
CA PRO A 13 8.59 6.89 2.79
C PRO A 13 7.93 7.43 1.51
N PRO A 14 7.17 8.54 1.62
CA PRO A 14 6.71 9.29 0.45
C PRO A 14 7.89 9.94 -0.29
N VAL A 15 7.63 10.48 -1.48
CA VAL A 15 8.61 11.27 -2.21
C VAL A 15 8.64 12.69 -1.60
N PHE A 16 9.81 13.08 -1.10
CA PHE A 16 9.96 14.32 -0.34
C PHE A 16 9.45 15.56 -1.09
N LEU A 17 8.51 16.27 -0.46
CA LEU A 17 7.86 17.48 -0.99
C LEU A 17 7.33 17.36 -2.42
N ASN A 18 6.95 16.16 -2.85
CA ASN A 18 6.36 15.91 -4.16
C ASN A 18 5.11 15.06 -4.03
N LEU A 19 3.95 15.72 -4.03
CA LEU A 19 2.65 15.07 -3.88
C LEU A 19 2.37 14.10 -5.04
N ASN A 20 2.55 14.54 -6.29
CA ASN A 20 2.24 13.72 -7.46
C ASN A 20 3.07 12.43 -7.47
N ALA A 21 4.38 12.53 -7.25
CA ALA A 21 5.25 11.37 -7.20
C ALA A 21 4.95 10.46 -6.00
N SER A 22 4.51 11.01 -4.86
CA SER A 22 4.08 10.21 -3.71
C SER A 22 2.80 9.43 -4.00
N VAL A 23 1.85 10.03 -4.70
CA VAL A 23 0.61 9.36 -5.12
C VAL A 23 0.89 8.27 -6.14
N GLU A 24 1.72 8.53 -7.15
CA GLU A 24 2.13 7.52 -8.13
C GLU A 24 2.80 6.32 -7.44
N ARG A 25 3.68 6.58 -6.47
CA ARG A 25 4.31 5.53 -5.65
C ARG A 25 3.28 4.75 -4.82
N ALA A 26 2.32 5.43 -4.19
CA ALA A 26 1.27 4.76 -3.44
C ALA A 26 0.44 3.83 -4.33
N CYS A 27 0.07 4.25 -5.54
CA CYS A 27 -0.63 3.42 -6.51
C CYS A 27 0.19 2.17 -6.90
N ALA A 28 1.49 2.31 -7.12
CA ALA A 28 2.36 1.18 -7.41
C ALA A 28 2.42 0.18 -6.24
N LEU A 29 2.49 0.68 -5.00
CA LEU A 29 2.51 -0.15 -3.78
C LEU A 29 1.17 -0.85 -3.53
N ILE A 30 0.03 -0.20 -3.85
CA ILE A 30 -1.28 -0.85 -3.85
C ILE A 30 -1.31 -2.02 -4.83
N HIS A 31 -0.77 -1.83 -6.05
CA HIS A 31 -0.72 -2.89 -7.05
C HIS A 31 0.19 -4.05 -6.61
N GLU A 32 1.33 -3.77 -6.00
CA GLU A 32 2.22 -4.79 -5.41
C GLU A 32 1.52 -5.58 -4.29
N ALA A 33 0.85 -4.89 -3.36
CA ALA A 33 0.13 -5.53 -2.26
C ALA A 33 -1.05 -6.39 -2.75
N SER A 34 -1.77 -5.91 -3.78
CA SER A 34 -2.81 -6.67 -4.46
C SER A 34 -2.26 -7.95 -5.08
N GLY A 35 -1.08 -7.90 -5.71
CA GLY A 35 -0.39 -9.08 -6.23
C GLY A 35 0.05 -10.08 -5.15
N GLN A 36 -0.06 -9.73 -3.87
CA GLN A 36 0.19 -10.59 -2.71
C GLN A 36 -1.10 -10.93 -1.95
N ASP A 37 -2.26 -10.83 -2.61
CA ASP A 37 -3.59 -11.13 -2.07
C ASP A 37 -3.98 -10.31 -0.83
N ALA A 38 -3.49 -9.07 -0.70
CA ALA A 38 -3.88 -8.19 0.39
C ALA A 38 -5.31 -7.64 0.19
N ASP A 39 -6.14 -7.77 1.22
CA ASP A 39 -7.50 -7.21 1.28
C ASP A 39 -7.50 -5.76 1.75
N PHE A 40 -6.45 -5.35 2.48
CA PHE A 40 -6.33 -4.03 3.07
C PHE A 40 -4.88 -3.57 3.08
N ILE A 41 -4.67 -2.27 2.89
CA ILE A 41 -3.34 -1.66 2.84
C ILE A 41 -3.32 -0.41 3.70
N VAL A 42 -2.21 -0.21 4.42
CA VAL A 42 -1.99 0.98 5.27
C VAL A 42 -0.64 1.58 4.95
N PHE A 43 -0.63 2.92 4.83
CA PHE A 43 0.56 3.74 4.62
C PHE A 43 0.92 4.51 5.91
N PRO A 44 2.21 4.88 6.10
CA PRO A 44 2.65 5.81 7.14
C PRO A 44 2.12 7.23 6.95
#